data_AF-A0A358GSV1-F1
#
_entry.id   AF-A0A358GSV1-F1
#
_cell.length_a   1.000
_cell.length_b   1.000
_cell.length_c   1.000
_cell.angle_alpha   90.00
_cell.angle_beta   90.00
_cell.angle_gamma   90.00
#
_symmetry.space_group_name_H-M   'P 1'
#
loop_
_entity.id
_entity.type
_entity.pdbx_description
1 polymer ?
#
loop_
_entity_poly.entity_id
_entity_poly.type
_entity_poly.pdbx_seq_one_letter_code
_entity_poly.pdbx_strand_id
1 'polypeptide(L)'
;MDEYEKERNKQIEEAVIETYKQEEEMMILVFAQWCVNQGLDPEEMYRQAYPEQLSNERLQQVLKLVVSKEEAGDIPDDTVLGVLSMFGNEDLAMVVSEAIAARK
;
A
#
# COMPACT_ATOMS: atom_id res chain seq x y z
N MET A 1 -29.92 -17.92 22.97
CA MET A 1 -30.00 -17.72 21.51
C MET A 1 -29.27 -16.43 21.13
N ASP A 2 -29.44 -15.37 21.91
CA ASP A 2 -28.79 -14.06 21.77
C ASP A 2 -27.24 -14.08 21.84
N GLU A 3 -26.64 -14.97 22.63
CA GLU A 3 -25.18 -15.01 22.82
C GLU A 3 -24.43 -15.57 21.59
N TYR A 4 -25.01 -16.54 20.88
CA TYR A 4 -24.45 -17.10 19.65
C TYR A 4 -24.48 -16.09 18.50
N GLU A 5 -25.57 -15.32 18.38
CA GLU A 5 -25.66 -14.28 17.36
C GLU A 5 -24.70 -13.12 17.63
N LYS A 6 -24.50 -12.76 18.90
CA LYS A 6 -23.51 -11.76 19.30
C LYS A 6 -22.09 -12.20 18.97
N GLU A 7 -21.74 -13.45 19.28
CA GLU A 7 -20.42 -14.01 18.97
C GLU A 7 -20.17 -14.11 17.46
N ARG A 8 -21.17 -14.55 16.69
CA ARG A 8 -21.10 -14.58 15.22
C ARG A 8 -20.89 -13.18 14.64
N ASN A 9 -21.61 -12.17 15.14
CA ASN A 9 -21.46 -10.80 14.65
C ASN A 9 -20.06 -10.24 14.96
N LYS A 10 -19.51 -10.53 16.15
CA LYS A 10 -18.13 -10.16 16.51
C LYS A 10 -17.10 -10.81 15.58
N GLN A 11 -17.25 -12.10 15.28
CA GLN A 11 -16.36 -12.80 14.35
C GLN A 11 -16.45 -12.22 12.92
N ILE A 12 -17.64 -11.83 12.47
CA ILE A 12 -17.82 -11.16 11.18
C ILE A 12 -17.14 -9.79 11.18
N GLU A 13 -17.32 -8.98 12.23
CA GLU A 13 -16.67 -7.66 12.36
C GLU A 13 -15.14 -7.79 12.34
N GLU A 14 -14.59 -8.75 13.10
CA GLU A 14 -13.15 -9.04 13.12
C GLU A 14 -12.62 -9.45 11.74
N ALA A 15 -13.30 -10.38 11.07
CA ALA A 15 -12.93 -10.84 9.73
C ALA A 15 -12.97 -9.70 8.69
N VAL A 16 -13.94 -8.79 8.79
CA VAL A 16 -14.02 -7.61 7.93
C VAL A 16 -12.84 -6.68 8.18
N ILE A 17 -12.51 -6.39 9.43
CA ILE A 17 -11.35 -5.54 9.79
C ILE A 17 -10.03 -6.16 9.30
N GLU A 18 -9.85 -7.47 9.47
CA GLU A 18 -8.64 -8.17 9.02
C GLU A 18 -8.50 -8.12 7.50
N THR A 19 -9.61 -8.31 6.77
CA THR A 19 -9.61 -8.23 5.30
C THR A 19 -9.16 -6.84 4.84
N TYR A 20 -9.74 -5.77 5.38
CA TYR A 20 -9.32 -4.40 5.05
C TYR A 20 -7.84 -4.15 5.32
N LYS A 21 -7.30 -4.68 6.42
CA LYS A 21 -5.88 -4.53 6.75
C LYS A 21 -4.97 -5.22 5.73
N GLN A 22 -5.32 -6.45 5.33
CA GLN A 22 -4.58 -7.22 4.34
C GLN A 22 -4.63 -6.57 2.95
N GLU A 23 -5.79 -6.07 2.55
CA GLU A 23 -5.95 -5.36 1.29
C GLU A 23 -5.09 -4.08 1.26
N GLU A 24 -5.09 -3.31 2.36
CA GLU A 24 -4.25 -2.12 2.51
C GLU A 24 -2.74 -2.47 2.46
N GLU A 25 -2.31 -3.54 3.12
CA GLU A 25 -0.92 -4.03 3.04
C GLU A 25 -0.53 -4.41 1.61
N MET A 26 -1.42 -5.07 0.87
CA MET A 26 -1.18 -5.42 -0.53
C MET A 26 -1.00 -4.16 -1.39
N MET A 27 -1.84 -3.14 -1.21
CA MET A 27 -1.72 -1.86 -1.91
C MET A 27 -0.37 -1.20 -1.64
N ILE A 28 0.05 -1.14 -0.36
CA ILE A 28 1.34 -0.57 0.03
C ILE A 28 2.50 -1.40 -0.56
N LEU A 29 2.35 -2.72 -0.68
CA LEU A 29 3.37 -3.60 -1.26
C LEU A 29 3.56 -3.34 -2.76
N VAL A 30 2.47 -3.20 -3.51
CA VAL A 30 2.54 -2.85 -4.94
C VAL A 30 3.23 -1.52 -5.13
N PHE A 31 2.87 -0.51 -4.33
CA PHE A 31 3.54 0.80 -4.34
C PHE A 31 5.03 0.69 -4.02
N ALA A 32 5.39 0.01 -2.93
CA ALA A 32 6.78 -0.08 -2.49
C ALA A 32 7.65 -0.86 -3.48
N GLN A 33 7.12 -1.96 -4.04
CA GLN A 33 7.81 -2.73 -5.06
C GLN A 33 7.99 -1.92 -6.35
N TRP A 34 6.99 -1.12 -6.73
CA TRP A 34 7.10 -0.22 -7.86
C TRP A 34 8.20 0.83 -7.64
N CYS A 35 8.27 1.44 -6.45
CA CYS A 35 9.34 2.38 -6.11
C CYS A 35 10.72 1.75 -6.30
N VAL A 36 10.94 0.54 -5.76
CA VAL A 36 12.21 -0.20 -5.93
C VAL A 36 12.50 -0.52 -7.39
N ASN A 37 11.49 -0.90 -8.18
CA ASN A 37 11.64 -1.15 -9.62
C ASN A 37 12.08 0.11 -10.39
N GLN A 38 11.72 1.30 -9.90
CA GLN A 38 12.12 2.58 -10.47
C GLN A 38 13.40 3.17 -9.84
N GLY A 39 14.00 2.48 -8.86
CA GLY A 39 15.17 2.96 -8.13
C GLY A 39 14.86 4.11 -7.16
N LEU A 40 13.61 4.22 -6.73
CA LEU A 40 13.13 5.20 -5.77
C LEU A 40 13.05 4.60 -4.36
N ASP A 41 13.23 5.43 -3.34
CA ASP A 41 13.03 5.05 -1.94
C ASP A 41 11.53 5.12 -1.60
N PRO A 42 10.86 3.99 -1.27
CA PRO A 42 9.44 3.99 -0.96
C PRO A 42 9.10 4.81 0.29
N GLU A 43 9.98 4.87 1.29
CA GLU A 43 9.74 5.65 2.50
C GLU A 43 9.81 7.15 2.22
N GLU A 44 10.76 7.58 1.39
CA GLU A 44 10.85 8.98 0.98
C GLU A 44 9.62 9.41 0.20
N MET A 45 9.17 8.58 -0.75
CA MET A 45 7.95 8.82 -1.51
C MET A 45 6.72 8.84 -0.61
N TYR A 46 6.63 7.92 0.36
CA TYR A 46 5.52 7.88 1.31
C TYR A 46 5.49 9.11 2.22
N ARG A 47 6.66 9.59 2.68
CA ARG A 47 6.79 10.82 3.48
C ARG A 47 6.40 12.08 2.71
N GLN A 48 6.54 12.10 1.39
CA GLN A 48 6.08 13.23 0.58
C GLN A 48 4.55 13.33 0.56
N ALA A 49 3.86 12.19 0.49
CA ALA A 49 2.39 12.16 0.56
C ALA A 49 1.88 12.45 1.99
N TYR A 50 2.60 11.94 3.01
CA TYR A 50 2.19 12.04 4.42
C TYR A 50 3.30 12.57 5.31
N PRO A 51 3.67 13.87 5.20
CA PRO A 51 4.81 14.44 5.93
C PRO A 51 4.61 14.46 7.45
N GLU A 52 3.35 14.48 7.91
CA GLU A 52 3.02 14.46 9.35
C GLU A 52 3.06 13.04 9.95
N GLN A 53 3.10 11.99 9.12
CA GLN A 53 3.12 10.61 9.58
C GLN A 53 4.56 10.17 9.90
N LEU A 54 5.00 10.50 11.12
CA LEU A 54 6.37 10.28 11.62
C LEU A 54 6.85 8.83 11.58
N SER A 55 5.94 7.85 11.63
CA SER A 55 6.29 6.43 11.55
C SER A 55 5.09 5.63 11.06
N ASN A 56 5.25 4.92 9.94
CA ASN A 56 4.23 4.02 9.42
C ASN A 56 4.67 2.56 9.62
N GLU A 57 4.14 1.92 10.67
CA GLU A 57 4.46 0.53 10.99
C GLU A 57 4.11 -0.45 9.86
N ARG A 58 3.04 -0.18 9.09
CA ARG A 58 2.64 -1.05 7.99
C ARG A 58 3.59 -0.95 6.81
N LEU A 59 4.00 0.27 6.46
CA LEU A 59 5.04 0.47 5.45
C LEU A 59 6.31 -0.28 5.85
N GLN A 60 6.73 -0.17 7.10
CA GLN A 60 7.91 -0.87 7.63
C GLN A 60 7.76 -2.41 7.59
N GLN A 61 6.56 -2.94 7.79
CA GLN A 61 6.31 -4.38 7.66
C GLN A 61 6.37 -4.81 6.20
N VAL A 62 5.73 -4.06 5.31
CA VAL A 62 5.68 -4.33 3.88
C VAL A 62 7.06 -4.25 3.23
N LEU A 63 7.89 -3.30 3.64
CA LEU A 63 9.26 -3.15 3.12
C LEU A 63 10.13 -4.38 3.35
N LYS A 64 9.82 -5.22 4.36
CA LYS A 64 10.52 -6.50 4.59
C LYS A 64 10.16 -7.57 3.56
N LEU A 65 9.05 -7.39 2.84
CA LEU A 65 8.55 -8.30 1.81
C LEU A 65 8.95 -7.86 0.40
N VAL A 66 9.40 -6.60 0.25
CA VAL A 66 9.87 -6.07 -1.03
C VAL A 66 11.16 -6.78 -1.42
N VAL A 67 11.24 -7.21 -2.67
CA VAL A 67 12.41 -7.87 -3.24
C VAL A 67 13.14 -6.93 -4.20
N SER A 68 14.34 -7.31 -4.61
CA SER A 68 15.11 -6.53 -5.59
C SER A 68 14.37 -6.44 -6.93
N LYS A 69 14.67 -5.40 -7.74
CA LYS A 69 14.12 -5.25 -9.10
C LYS A 69 14.37 -6.48 -9.99
N GLU A 70 15.46 -7.21 -9.74
CA GLU A 70 15.84 -8.40 -10.51
C GLU A 70 14.97 -9.62 -10.15
N GLU A 71 14.49 -9.68 -8.91
CA GLU A 71 13.62 -10.74 -8.40
C GLU A 71 12.13 -10.40 -8.56
N ALA A 72 11.80 -9.11 -8.57
CA ALA A 72 10.45 -8.63 -8.80
C ALA A 72 10.09 -8.66 -10.28
N GLY A 73 8.83 -9.01 -10.58
CA GLY A 73 8.25 -8.68 -11.88
C GLY A 73 8.18 -7.16 -12.07
N ASP A 74 8.23 -6.72 -13.32
CA ASP A 74 8.03 -5.30 -13.65
C ASP A 74 6.59 -4.88 -13.28
N ILE A 75 6.46 -3.70 -12.67
CA ILE A 75 5.17 -3.12 -12.31
C ILE A 75 5.03 -1.86 -13.18
N PRO A 76 4.09 -1.86 -14.14
CA PRO A 76 3.82 -0.68 -14.96
C PRO A 76 3.33 0.50 -14.12
N ASP A 77 3.66 1.71 -14.56
CA ASP A 77 3.20 2.97 -13.94
C ASP A 77 1.66 3.03 -13.84
N ASP A 78 0.95 2.60 -14.89
CA ASP A 78 -0.53 2.56 -14.90
C ASP A 78 -1.10 1.59 -13.86
N THR A 79 -0.38 0.49 -13.58
CA THR A 79 -0.81 -0.53 -12.60
C THR A 79 -0.77 0.02 -11.18
N VAL A 80 0.34 0.68 -10.80
CA VAL A 80 0.46 1.26 -9.46
C VAL A 80 -0.56 2.39 -9.27
N LEU A 81 -0.77 3.25 -10.28
CA LEU A 81 -1.77 4.31 -10.23
C LEU A 81 -3.20 3.74 -10.12
N GLY A 82 -3.51 2.69 -10.88
CA GLY A 82 -4.80 2.01 -10.84
C GLY A 82 -5.08 1.39 -9.47
N VAL A 83 -4.07 0.73 -8.86
CA VAL A 83 -4.18 0.17 -7.51
C VAL A 83 -4.40 1.29 -6.49
N LEU A 84 -3.58 2.35 -6.49
CA LEU A 84 -3.75 3.45 -5.53
C LEU A 84 -5.13 4.12 -5.65
N SER A 85 -5.63 4.30 -6.88
CA SER A 85 -6.97 4.85 -7.13
C SER A 85 -8.09 3.92 -6.65
N MET A 86 -7.96 2.61 -6.85
CA MET A 86 -8.94 1.62 -6.36
C MET A 86 -9.08 1.65 -4.83
N PHE A 87 -7.99 1.94 -4.13
CA PHE A 87 -7.95 2.08 -2.69
C PHE A 87 -8.25 3.51 -2.20
N GLY A 88 -8.51 4.46 -3.11
CA GLY A 88 -8.79 5.85 -2.77
C GLY A 88 -7.58 6.59 -2.19
N ASN A 89 -6.36 6.10 -2.40
CA ASN A 89 -5.14 6.76 -1.92
C ASN A 89 -4.66 7.78 -2.95
N GLU A 90 -5.35 8.92 -3.00
CA GLU A 90 -5.07 9.99 -3.97
C GLU A 90 -3.73 10.69 -3.71
N ASP A 91 -3.31 10.81 -2.44
CA ASP A 91 -2.04 11.47 -2.08
C ASP A 91 -0.83 10.69 -2.62
N LEU A 92 -0.77 9.37 -2.40
CA LEU A 92 0.29 8.55 -3.00
C LEU A 92 0.17 8.53 -4.53
N ALA A 93 -1.05 8.48 -5.07
CA ALA A 93 -1.23 8.51 -6.53
C ALA A 93 -0.68 9.81 -7.14
N MET A 94 -0.82 10.94 -6.44
CA MET A 94 -0.26 12.23 -6.85
C MET A 94 1.26 12.20 -6.85
N VAL A 95 1.88 11.77 -5.74
CA VAL A 95 3.35 11.68 -5.63
C VAL A 95 3.94 10.72 -6.67
N VAL A 96 3.29 9.58 -6.91
CA VAL A 96 3.66 8.63 -7.97
C VAL A 96 3.57 9.29 -9.35
N SER A 97 2.49 10.02 -9.63
CA SER A 97 2.30 10.73 -10.90
C SER A 97 3.39 11.78 -11.14
N GLU A 98 3.77 12.53 -10.12
CA GLU A 98 4.86 13.51 -10.18
C GLU A 98 6.21 12.83 -10.47
N ALA A 99 6.51 11.72 -9.80
CA ALA A 99 7.71 10.94 -10.05
C ALA A 99 7.74 10.31 -11.45
N ILE A 100 6.58 9.95 -12.02
CA ILE A 100 6.46 9.50 -13.43
C ILE A 100 6.75 10.66 -14.38
N ALA A 101 6.17 11.84 -14.12
CA ALA A 101 6.38 13.02 -14.94
C ALA A 101 7.85 13.49 -14.94
N ALA A 102 8.53 13.41 -13.79
CA ALA A 102 9.94 13.80 -13.64
C ALA A 102 10.94 12.89 -14.37
N ARG A 103 10.52 11.68 -14.80
CA ARG A 103 11.35 10.74 -15.57
C ARG A 103 11.40 11.04 -17.08
N LYS A 104 10.49 11.88 -17.58
CA LYS A 104 10.39 12.25 -19.01
C LYS A 104 11.28 13.43 -19.35
#